data_AF-A0A9D8TPM0-F1
#
_entry.id   AF-A0A9D8TPM0-F1
#
_cell.length_a   1.000
_cell.length_b   1.000
_cell.length_c   1.000
_cell.angle_alpha   90.00
_cell.angle_beta   90.00
_cell.angle_gamma   90.00
#
_symmetry.space_group_name_H-M   'P 1'
#
loop_
_entity.id
_entity.type
_entity.pdbx_description
1 polymer ?
#
loop_
_entity_poly.entity_id
_entity_poly.type
_entity_poly.pdbx_seq_one_letter_code
_entity_poly.pdbx_strand_id
1 'polypeptide(L)'
;DLPGYGFANRPKESQRVWQSMTDGYFTRNPNGDLLRLVVQLVDSRIGATKDDLMMIDWIRSRGVPFVLVATKTDKLNKTERAESERMIRCHAKESGAPDPVFFSSKTKEGKNELLSLIGSTLG
;
A
#
# COMPACT_ATOMS: atom_id res chain seq x y z
N ASP A 1 -13.22 0.21 -0.30
CA ASP A 1 -12.36 -0.26 0.80
C ASP A 1 -12.20 -1.76 0.65
N LEU A 2 -10.96 -2.25 0.66
CA LEU A 2 -10.64 -3.67 0.49
C LEU A 2 -10.47 -4.30 1.89
N PRO A 3 -10.96 -5.53 2.13
CA PRO A 3 -10.71 -6.20 3.41
C PRO A 3 -9.20 -6.29 3.69
N GLY A 4 -8.72 -6.03 4.91
CA GLY A 4 -7.27 -6.11 5.16
C GLY A 4 -6.71 -7.53 4.93
N TYR A 5 -5.68 -7.68 4.08
CA TYR A 5 -5.06 -8.98 3.81
C TYR A 5 -3.93 -9.34 4.79
N GLY A 6 -3.46 -8.36 5.58
CA GLY A 6 -2.32 -8.51 6.51
C GLY A 6 -2.67 -9.01 7.93
N PHE A 7 -3.92 -9.34 8.22
CA PHE A 7 -4.35 -9.80 9.55
C PHE A 7 -4.99 -11.20 9.49
N ALA A 8 -4.24 -12.20 9.05
CA ALA A 8 -4.59 -13.60 9.26
C ALA A 8 -3.32 -14.45 9.37
N ASN A 9 -3.19 -15.12 10.52
CA ASN A 9 -1.98 -15.74 11.00
C ASN A 9 -1.65 -17.09 10.29
N ARG A 10 -1.79 -17.21 8.96
CA ARG A 10 -1.50 -18.47 8.23
C ARG A 10 -1.14 -18.28 6.74
N PRO A 11 -0.10 -18.96 6.21
CA PRO A 11 0.28 -18.93 4.79
C PRO A 11 -0.84 -19.33 3.82
N LYS A 12 -1.73 -20.25 4.22
CA LYS A 12 -2.86 -20.72 3.40
C LYS A 12 -4.07 -19.78 3.44
N GLU A 13 -4.19 -18.98 4.49
CA GLU A 13 -5.31 -18.06 4.69
C GLU A 13 -5.04 -16.76 3.95
N SER A 14 -3.82 -16.22 4.02
CA SER A 14 -3.39 -15.07 3.21
C SER A 14 -3.57 -15.34 1.71
N GLN A 15 -3.22 -16.55 1.25
CA GLN A 15 -3.37 -16.93 -0.15
C GLN A 15 -4.85 -17.04 -0.59
N ARG A 16 -5.74 -17.50 0.29
CA ARG A 16 -7.20 -17.54 0.05
C ARG A 16 -7.83 -16.15 0.06
N VAL A 17 -7.38 -15.26 0.94
CA VAL A 17 -7.82 -13.85 0.98
C VAL A 17 -7.36 -13.13 -0.29
N TRP A 18 -6.14 -13.40 -0.75
CA TRP A 18 -5.63 -12.86 -2.02
C TRP A 18 -6.42 -13.37 -3.23
N GLN A 19 -6.71 -14.68 -3.28
CA GLN A 19 -7.56 -15.26 -4.32
C GLN A 19 -8.98 -14.68 -4.29
N SER A 20 -9.61 -14.53 -3.10
CA SER A 20 -10.96 -13.99 -3.01
C SER A 20 -11.03 -12.50 -3.37
N MET A 21 -10.01 -11.71 -3.03
CA MET A 21 -9.90 -10.31 -3.46
C MET A 21 -9.81 -10.19 -4.97
N THR A 22 -8.92 -10.98 -5.58
CA THR A 22 -8.65 -10.95 -7.03
C THR A 22 -9.91 -11.39 -7.79
N ASP A 23 -10.56 -12.46 -7.35
CA ASP A 23 -11.74 -13.03 -7.99
C ASP A 23 -13.02 -12.21 -7.76
N GLY A 24 -13.14 -11.54 -6.61
CA GLY A 24 -14.35 -10.85 -6.18
C GLY A 24 -14.37 -9.37 -6.55
N TYR A 25 -13.34 -8.61 -6.16
CA TYR A 25 -13.37 -7.16 -6.21
C TYR A 25 -12.82 -6.57 -7.51
N PHE A 26 -11.92 -7.28 -8.18
CA PHE A 26 -11.23 -6.76 -9.37
C PHE A 26 -11.63 -7.47 -10.66
N THR A 27 -12.03 -8.74 -10.60
CA THR A 27 -12.45 -9.50 -11.80
C THR A 27 -13.96 -9.39 -12.07
N ARG A 28 -14.78 -9.22 -11.02
CA ARG A 28 -16.25 -9.16 -11.12
C ARG A 28 -16.86 -7.78 -10.89
N ASN A 29 -16.04 -6.77 -10.65
CA ASN A 29 -16.55 -5.43 -10.44
C ASN A 29 -16.75 -4.74 -11.80
N PRO A 30 -18.01 -4.46 -12.21
CA PRO A 30 -18.29 -3.76 -13.46
C PRO A 30 -17.74 -2.33 -13.52
N ASN A 31 -17.29 -1.80 -12.37
CA ASN A 31 -16.63 -0.51 -12.25
C ASN A 31 -15.09 -0.62 -12.19
N GLY A 32 -14.50 -1.77 -12.54
CA GLY A 32 -13.04 -1.97 -12.55
C GLY A 32 -12.30 -0.92 -13.39
N ASP A 33 -12.91 -0.46 -14.47
CA ASP A 33 -12.38 0.59 -15.36
C ASP A 33 -12.37 1.99 -14.71
N LEU A 34 -13.08 2.18 -13.58
CA LEU A 34 -13.07 3.43 -12.80
C LEU A 34 -11.92 3.48 -11.78
N LEU A 35 -11.11 2.42 -11.65
CA LEU A 35 -9.99 2.40 -10.72
C LEU A 35 -8.86 3.29 -11.22
N ARG A 36 -8.76 4.50 -10.65
CA ARG A 36 -7.75 5.50 -11.04
C ARG A 36 -6.45 5.42 -10.24
N LEU A 37 -6.51 4.96 -8.99
CA LEU A 37 -5.35 4.92 -8.09
C LEU A 37 -5.57 3.84 -7.02
N VAL A 38 -4.52 3.06 -6.74
CA VAL A 38 -4.46 2.18 -5.56
C VAL A 38 -3.57 2.82 -4.50
N VAL A 39 -4.10 2.99 -3.30
CA VAL A 39 -3.33 3.44 -2.13
C VAL A 39 -2.98 2.21 -1.31
N GLN A 40 -1.71 1.81 -1.39
CA GLN A 40 -1.18 0.63 -0.74
C GLN A 40 -0.61 1.00 0.65
N LEU A 41 -1.31 0.61 1.71
CA LEU A 41 -0.89 0.88 3.09
C LEU A 41 0.13 -0.17 3.56
N VAL A 42 1.24 0.29 4.13
CA VAL A 42 2.31 -0.57 4.71
C VAL A 42 2.54 -0.14 6.16
N ASP A 43 2.74 -1.06 7.10
CA ASP A 43 3.08 -0.72 8.49
C ASP A 43 4.58 -0.39 8.58
N SER A 44 4.92 0.84 8.96
CA SER A 44 6.32 1.31 8.95
C SER A 44 7.22 0.52 9.93
N ARG A 45 6.66 -0.21 10.89
CA ARG A 45 7.42 -1.03 11.85
C ARG A 45 7.87 -2.37 11.30
N ILE A 46 7.14 -2.89 10.33
CA ILE A 46 7.39 -4.21 9.74
C ILE A 46 8.06 -4.03 8.37
N GLY A 47 7.73 -2.94 7.66
CA GLY A 47 8.12 -2.75 6.27
C GLY A 47 7.21 -3.53 5.33
N ALA A 48 7.58 -3.58 4.05
CA ALA A 48 6.83 -4.31 3.04
C ALA A 48 6.92 -5.82 3.30
N THR A 49 5.78 -6.43 3.61
CA THR A 49 5.65 -7.87 3.81
C THR A 49 5.54 -8.59 2.48
N LYS A 50 5.69 -9.93 2.49
CA LYS A 50 5.51 -10.75 1.28
C LYS A 50 4.15 -10.55 0.61
N ASP A 51 3.10 -10.32 1.40
CA ASP A 51 1.77 -10.09 0.87
C ASP A 51 1.68 -8.71 0.19
N ASP A 52 2.36 -7.69 0.72
CA ASP A 52 2.49 -6.39 0.07
C ASP A 52 3.19 -6.51 -1.29
N LEU A 53 4.29 -7.28 -1.36
CA LEU A 53 5.01 -7.54 -2.62
C LEU A 53 4.08 -8.18 -3.67
N MET A 54 3.32 -9.20 -3.27
CA MET A 54 2.38 -9.87 -4.17
C MET A 54 1.27 -8.94 -4.65
N MET A 55 0.78 -8.04 -3.79
CA MET A 55 -0.20 -7.04 -4.18
C MET A 55 0.38 -6.02 -5.17
N ILE A 56 1.59 -5.54 -4.92
CA ILE A 56 2.28 -4.57 -5.77
C ILE A 56 2.58 -5.17 -7.15
N ASP A 57 3.08 -6.40 -7.21
CA ASP A 57 3.31 -7.10 -8.47
C ASP A 57 2.01 -7.26 -9.28
N TRP A 58 0.90 -7.56 -8.60
CA TRP A 58 -0.41 -7.65 -9.24
C TRP A 58 -0.89 -6.30 -9.78
N ILE A 59 -0.83 -5.23 -8.98
CA ILE A 59 -1.20 -3.88 -9.39
C ILE A 59 -0.40 -3.45 -10.63
N ARG A 60 0.92 -3.72 -10.59
CA ARG A 60 1.83 -3.44 -11.70
C ARG A 60 1.45 -4.23 -12.95
N SER A 61 1.09 -5.51 -12.82
CA SER A 61 0.65 -6.34 -13.95
C SER A 61 -0.62 -5.84 -14.65
N ARG A 62 -1.45 -5.08 -13.92
CA ARG A 62 -2.68 -4.46 -14.44
C ARG A 62 -2.47 -3.06 -15.00
N GLY A 63 -1.29 -2.48 -14.86
CA GLY A 63 -0.98 -1.11 -15.29
C GLY A 63 -1.73 -0.04 -14.50
N VAL A 64 -2.22 -0.37 -13.30
CA VAL A 64 -2.97 0.57 -12.46
C VAL A 64 -1.99 1.45 -11.67
N PRO A 65 -2.13 2.79 -11.71
CA PRO A 65 -1.32 3.67 -10.88
C PRO A 65 -1.49 3.36 -9.39
N PHE A 66 -0.40 3.41 -8.64
CA PHE A 66 -0.44 3.18 -7.19
C PHE A 66 0.58 4.01 -6.43
N VAL A 67 0.33 4.17 -5.13
CA VAL A 67 1.22 4.82 -4.18
C VAL A 67 1.34 3.98 -2.93
N LEU A 68 2.56 3.91 -2.38
CA LEU A 68 2.83 3.30 -1.09
C LEU A 68 2.67 4.35 0.03
N VAL A 69 1.94 3.98 1.09
CA VAL A 69 1.75 4.81 2.27
C VAL A 69 2.21 4.06 3.50
N ALA A 70 3.32 4.50 4.09
CA ALA A 70 3.88 3.94 5.31
C ALA A 70 3.14 4.51 6.53
N THR A 71 2.34 3.69 7.20
CA THR A 71 1.52 4.06 8.35
C THR A 71 2.23 3.82 9.68
N LYS A 72 1.78 4.49 10.76
CA LYS A 72 2.25 4.33 12.15
C LYS A 72 3.70 4.79 12.39
N THR A 73 4.13 5.81 11.66
CA THR A 73 5.46 6.43 11.83
C THR A 73 5.70 6.96 13.24
N ASP A 74 4.65 7.28 14.00
CA ASP A 74 4.72 7.71 15.40
C ASP A 74 5.25 6.64 16.37
N LYS A 75 5.33 5.39 15.92
CA LYS A 75 5.81 4.26 16.73
C LYS A 75 7.28 3.95 16.56
N LEU A 76 7.97 4.65 15.66
CA LEU A 76 9.39 4.43 15.37
C LEU A 76 10.26 5.45 16.09
N ASN A 77 11.39 5.01 16.61
CA ASN A 77 12.46 5.91 17.00
C ASN A 77 13.20 6.45 15.77
N LYS A 78 14.12 7.41 15.96
CA LYS A 78 14.82 8.09 14.84
C LYS A 78 15.59 7.12 13.94
N THR A 79 16.22 6.10 14.50
CA THR A 79 17.01 5.11 13.76
C THR A 79 16.11 4.16 12.99
N GLU A 80 15.09 3.59 13.66
CA GLU A 80 14.11 2.69 13.03
C GLU A 80 13.35 3.41 11.91
N ARG A 81 13.05 4.69 12.09
CA ARG A 81 12.41 5.52 11.08
C ARG A 81 13.30 5.68 9.85
N ALA A 82 14.57 6.01 10.02
CA ALA A 82 15.49 6.14 8.90
C ALA A 82 15.66 4.83 8.12
N GLU A 83 15.72 3.70 8.82
CA GLU A 83 15.80 2.37 8.20
C GLU A 83 14.52 2.02 7.44
N SER A 84 13.35 2.22 8.07
CA SER A 84 12.05 1.99 7.46
C SER A 84 11.83 2.88 6.22
N GLU A 85 12.16 4.17 6.32
CA GLU A 85 12.10 5.10 5.19
C GLU A 85 12.97 4.64 4.03
N ARG A 86 14.20 4.21 4.31
CA ARG A 86 15.12 3.70 3.29
C ARG A 86 14.57 2.43 2.62
N MET A 87 14.08 1.48 3.40
CA MET A 87 13.53 0.22 2.88
C MET A 87 12.30 0.45 2.01
N ILE A 88 11.34 1.26 2.49
CA ILE A 88 10.09 1.52 1.76
C ILE A 88 10.36 2.34 0.49
N ARG A 89 11.28 3.31 0.52
CA ARG A 89 11.69 4.06 -0.68
C ARG A 89 12.40 3.18 -1.70
N CYS A 90 13.27 2.28 -1.25
CA CYS A 90 13.92 1.31 -2.14
C CYS A 90 12.87 0.44 -2.83
N HIS A 91 11.92 -0.06 -2.06
CA HIS A 91 10.84 -0.90 -2.57
C HIS A 91 9.93 -0.14 -3.55
N ALA A 92 9.52 1.09 -3.23
CA ALA A 92 8.77 1.95 -4.12
C ALA A 92 9.46 2.09 -5.49
N LYS A 93 10.77 2.36 -5.47
CA LYS A 93 11.58 2.51 -6.67
C LYS A 93 11.67 1.22 -7.49
N GLU A 94 11.89 0.08 -6.84
CA GLU A 94 11.92 -1.24 -7.50
C GLU A 94 10.59 -1.60 -8.16
N SER A 95 9.49 -1.18 -7.55
CA SER A 95 8.14 -1.43 -8.05
C SER A 95 7.67 -0.41 -9.09
N GLY A 96 8.42 0.65 -9.33
CA GLY A 96 8.05 1.75 -10.23
C GLY A 96 6.97 2.69 -9.65
N ALA A 97 6.77 2.66 -8.33
CA ALA A 97 5.88 3.56 -7.63
C ALA A 97 6.52 4.95 -7.46
N PRO A 98 5.70 6.01 -7.30
CA PRO A 98 6.19 7.31 -6.86
C PRO A 98 6.75 7.25 -5.43
N ASP A 99 7.36 8.34 -4.98
CA ASP A 99 7.91 8.43 -3.63
C ASP A 99 6.82 8.13 -2.57
N PRO A 100 7.09 7.25 -1.60
CA PRO A 100 6.10 6.82 -0.62
C PRO A 100 5.75 7.94 0.37
N VAL A 101 4.49 7.98 0.79
CA VAL A 101 4.01 8.94 1.79
C VAL A 101 4.14 8.33 3.19
N PHE A 102 4.75 9.07 4.11
CA PHE A 102 4.90 8.66 5.50
C PHE A 102 3.80 9.27 6.35
N PHE A 103 2.95 8.42 6.93
CA PHE A 103 1.70 8.81 7.57
C PHE A 103 1.60 8.31 9.02
N SER A 104 1.10 9.19 9.90
CA SER A 104 0.65 8.80 11.23
C SER A 104 -0.75 9.32 11.49
N SER A 105 -1.66 8.41 11.85
CA SER A 105 -3.02 8.76 12.28
C SER A 105 -3.03 9.51 13.61
N LYS A 106 -2.00 9.34 14.45
CA LYS A 106 -1.90 9.95 15.77
C LYS A 106 -1.40 11.40 15.69
N THR A 107 -0.35 11.65 14.92
CA THR A 107 0.23 13.00 14.76
C THR A 107 -0.38 13.77 13.58
N LYS A 108 -1.14 13.08 12.71
CA LYS A 108 -1.66 13.60 11.43
C LYS A 108 -0.57 13.95 10.41
N GLU A 109 0.67 13.47 10.65
CA GLU A 109 1.77 13.56 9.70
C GLU A 109 1.40 12.90 8.36
N GLY A 110 1.84 13.49 7.24
CA GLY A 110 1.59 12.95 5.89
C GLY A 110 0.17 13.13 5.35
N LYS A 111 -0.78 13.63 6.15
CA LYS A 111 -2.19 13.77 5.73
C LYS A 111 -2.35 14.70 4.52
N ASN A 112 -1.74 15.89 4.57
CA ASN A 112 -1.88 16.89 3.50
C ASN A 112 -1.19 16.44 2.22
N GLU A 113 -0.07 15.74 2.34
CA GLU A 113 0.67 15.17 1.22
C GLU A 113 -0.14 14.09 0.52
N LEU A 114 -0.71 13.14 1.28
CA LEU A 114 -1.59 12.11 0.74
C LEU A 114 -2.84 12.71 0.05
N LEU A 115 -3.48 13.71 0.68
CA LEU A 115 -4.64 14.36 0.09
C LEU A 115 -4.29 15.12 -1.20
N SER A 116 -3.14 15.78 -1.24
CA SER A 116 -2.67 16.49 -2.43
C SER A 116 -2.38 15.51 -3.58
N LEU A 117 -1.78 14.36 -3.27
CA LEU A 117 -1.49 13.31 -4.25
C LEU A 117 -2.78 12.67 -4.81
N ILE A 118 -3.75 12.39 -3.94
CA ILE A 118 -5.06 11.88 -4.38
C ILE A 118 -5.76 12.92 -5.24
N GLY A 119 -5.73 14.21 -4.84
CA GLY A 119 -6.32 15.30 -5.59
C GLY A 119 -5.71 15.49 -6.98
N SER A 120 -4.38 15.40 -7.10
CA SER A 120 -3.69 15.54 -8.39
C SER A 120 -3.91 14.35 -9.34
N THR A 121 -4.22 13.17 -8.80
CA THR A 121 -4.48 11.96 -9.61
C THR A 121 -5.92 11.88 -10.11
N LEU A 122 -6.85 12.56 -9.44
CA LEU A 122 -8.29 12.57 -9.78
C LEU A 122 -8.73 13.79 -10.59
N GLY A 123 -7.89 14.82 -10.71
CA GLY A 123 -8.11 15.98 -11.59
C GLY A 123 -7.76 15.68 -13.04
#